data_AF-A0A1V6SEN2-F1
#
_entry.id   AF-A0A1V6SEN2-F1
#
_cell.length_a   1.000
_cell.length_b   1.000
_cell.length_c   1.000
_cell.angle_alpha   90.00
_cell.angle_beta   90.00
_cell.angle_gamma   90.00
#
_symmetry.space_group_name_H-M   'P 1'
#
loop_
_entity.id
_entity.type
_entity.pdbx_description
1 polymer ?
#
loop_
_entity_poly.entity_id
_entity_poly.type
_entity_poly.pdbx_seq_one_letter_code
_entity_poly.pdbx_strand_id
1 'polypeptide(L)'
;MATPVTSVDKSVADKSGPASDARPPRAPRPPKPNFRQIHQFPLPVNVHHVPPVIPHNPLSLISVALSYLTFLISPPRQEVYSAYFDKATSSIHVTDERSIKALWQMGFFGKGSLSRSEPSWLAREKKRRGLHDGKTSEEITRLRRTERRELKLERARMEKLAIEETLKAEAAARKSGPSEPIEQDAQSTTTDDTTNATATTTEKFSLKKAREARALEARQARELAAKNADAALAEQNQAGTSSNGKSVRFSPVVQKKEFVSTSPSSLQLPDSVVDSLDSDDFPNEEHLQLSNEEAFFLAYSLGALQIYDAPLKSGEVISTSPITTSALLQQFCHHSFQPARDSAASLQPDDPFMISYTVYHHFRSLGWVIRSGVKFGTDYLLYNRGPVFSHAEFAVAVIPSYTHPYWSETEERRNYTAEKQARSWWWMHCVSRVQAQVLKSLVVCYVDVPPPAASVDDIGALFSQYKVREFLIKRWIPNRTRD
;
A
#
# COMPACT_ATOMS: atom_id res chain seq x y z
N MET A 1 49.99 -22.98 -63.93
CA MET A 1 49.07 -23.82 -64.74
C MET A 1 48.28 -24.67 -63.75
N ALA A 2 46.98 -24.68 -63.63
CA ALA A 2 45.87 -23.87 -64.12
C ALA A 2 44.72 -24.18 -63.13
N THR A 3 43.95 -23.18 -62.73
CA THR A 3 42.52 -23.32 -62.41
C THR A 3 41.73 -23.17 -63.73
N PRO A 4 40.38 -23.31 -63.81
CA PRO A 4 39.35 -23.85 -62.91
C PRO A 4 38.38 -24.84 -63.64
N VAL A 5 37.29 -25.29 -63.01
CA VAL A 5 35.88 -25.09 -63.46
C VAL A 5 34.90 -25.77 -62.48
N THR A 6 33.85 -25.02 -62.20
CA THR A 6 32.64 -25.21 -61.38
C THR A 6 31.66 -26.27 -61.87
N SER A 7 30.92 -26.91 -60.96
CA SER A 7 29.47 -27.14 -61.18
C SER A 7 28.70 -27.11 -59.85
N VAL A 8 27.59 -26.39 -59.90
CA VAL A 8 26.65 -26.07 -58.83
C VAL A 8 25.57 -27.13 -58.87
N ASP A 9 25.21 -27.72 -57.73
CA ASP A 9 23.92 -28.40 -57.61
C ASP A 9 23.17 -27.94 -56.37
N LYS A 10 21.96 -27.42 -56.62
CA LYS A 10 21.00 -26.88 -55.66
C LYS A 10 19.90 -27.91 -55.47
N SER A 11 19.64 -28.33 -54.24
CA SER A 11 18.36 -28.94 -53.83
C SER A 11 18.25 -28.86 -52.30
N VAL A 12 17.10 -28.69 -51.65
CA VAL A 12 15.72 -28.31 -51.98
C VAL A 12 15.20 -27.69 -50.67
N ALA A 13 14.39 -26.65 -50.76
CA ALA A 13 13.83 -25.94 -49.61
C ALA A 13 12.89 -26.85 -48.79
N ASP A 14 13.24 -27.06 -47.52
CA ASP A 14 12.37 -27.72 -46.56
C ASP A 14 11.23 -26.78 -46.17
N LYS A 15 10.00 -27.31 -46.25
CA LYS A 15 8.75 -26.59 -46.04
C LYS A 15 8.63 -26.16 -44.59
N SER A 16 8.43 -24.86 -44.38
CA SER A 16 8.06 -24.25 -43.10
C SER A 16 6.72 -24.79 -42.61
N GLY A 17 6.75 -25.62 -41.57
CA GLY A 17 5.59 -25.94 -40.74
C GLY A 17 5.08 -24.70 -40.00
N PRO A 18 3.84 -24.71 -39.48
CA PRO A 18 3.25 -23.57 -38.81
C PRO A 18 4.08 -23.23 -37.56
N ALA A 19 4.60 -22.00 -37.52
CA ALA A 19 5.31 -21.48 -36.38
C ALA A 19 4.38 -21.52 -35.17
N SER A 20 4.68 -22.40 -34.21
CA SER A 20 4.05 -22.35 -32.90
C SER A 20 4.37 -20.99 -32.28
N ASP A 21 3.35 -20.20 -31.95
CA ASP A 21 3.42 -18.98 -31.13
C ASP A 21 3.85 -19.30 -29.69
N ALA A 22 4.97 -19.99 -29.52
CA ALA A 22 5.59 -20.28 -28.25
C ALA A 22 6.37 -19.03 -27.82
N ARG A 23 5.76 -18.28 -26.90
CA ARG A 23 6.37 -17.13 -26.23
C ARG A 23 7.80 -17.47 -25.80
N PRO A 24 8.81 -16.64 -26.09
CA PRO A 24 10.20 -16.96 -25.75
C PRO A 24 10.34 -17.22 -24.24
N PRO A 25 11.19 -18.18 -23.84
CA PRO A 25 11.40 -18.51 -22.43
C PRO A 25 11.88 -17.26 -21.70
N ARG A 26 11.12 -16.84 -20.68
CA ARG A 26 11.48 -15.67 -19.86
C ARG A 26 12.83 -15.91 -19.21
N ALA A 27 13.77 -14.97 -19.39
CA ALA A 27 15.07 -15.00 -18.74
C ALA A 27 14.92 -15.24 -17.22
N PRO A 28 15.81 -16.04 -16.61
CA PRO A 28 15.77 -16.34 -15.20
C PRO A 28 15.88 -15.05 -14.39
N ARG A 29 14.98 -14.88 -13.41
CA ARG A 29 14.99 -13.70 -12.54
C ARG A 29 16.20 -13.81 -11.59
N PRO A 30 16.87 -12.70 -11.28
CA PRO A 30 17.90 -12.72 -10.25
C PRO A 30 17.30 -13.23 -8.93
N PRO A 31 18.07 -13.99 -8.14
CA PRO A 31 17.61 -14.49 -6.85
C PRO A 31 17.24 -13.32 -5.94
N LYS A 32 16.12 -13.45 -5.23
CA LYS A 32 15.73 -12.43 -4.24
C LYS A 32 16.74 -12.46 -3.09
N PRO A 33 17.10 -11.30 -2.51
CA PRO A 33 17.90 -11.27 -1.30
C PRO A 33 17.17 -12.00 -0.16
N ASN A 34 17.93 -12.61 0.74
CA ASN A 34 17.36 -13.34 1.86
C ASN A 34 16.88 -12.38 2.95
N PHE A 35 15.64 -11.93 2.83
CA PHE A 35 15.05 -10.97 3.76
C PHE A 35 15.02 -11.45 5.22
N ARG A 36 15.02 -12.76 5.48
CA ARG A 36 15.05 -13.30 6.85
C ARG A 36 16.39 -13.04 7.53
N GLN A 37 17.49 -12.98 6.77
CA GLN A 37 18.82 -12.66 7.29
C GLN A 37 18.97 -11.14 7.46
N ILE A 38 18.48 -10.36 6.49
CA ILE A 38 18.56 -8.88 6.54
C ILE A 38 17.75 -8.32 7.72
N HIS A 39 16.54 -8.84 7.92
CA HIS A 39 15.65 -8.42 9.02
C HIS A 39 15.61 -9.47 10.12
N GLN A 40 16.79 -9.96 10.53
CA GLN A 40 16.89 -10.94 11.61
C GLN A 40 16.48 -10.32 12.96
N PHE A 41 16.91 -9.09 13.21
CA PHE A 41 16.64 -8.38 14.46
C PHE A 41 15.38 -7.52 14.33
N PRO A 42 14.40 -7.65 15.25
CA PRO A 42 13.15 -6.91 15.17
C PRO A 42 13.26 -5.46 15.68
N LEU A 43 14.30 -5.15 16.46
CA LEU A 43 14.54 -3.86 17.10
C LEU A 43 16.04 -3.55 17.07
N PRO A 44 16.45 -2.26 17.03
CA PRO A 44 17.84 -1.83 16.99
C PRO A 44 18.48 -1.87 18.38
N VAL A 45 18.48 -3.06 19.00
CA VAL A 45 19.06 -3.30 20.31
C VAL A 45 19.93 -4.55 20.27
N ASN A 46 21.11 -4.46 20.88
CA ASN A 46 22.03 -5.57 20.99
C ASN A 46 21.64 -6.44 22.20
N VAL A 47 21.04 -7.60 21.93
CA VAL A 47 20.68 -8.56 22.98
C VAL A 47 21.85 -9.52 23.21
N HIS A 48 22.48 -9.41 24.37
CA HIS A 48 23.51 -10.36 24.80
C HIS A 48 22.87 -11.50 25.59
N HIS A 49 22.92 -12.70 25.03
CA HIS A 49 22.34 -13.88 25.67
C HIS A 49 23.23 -14.35 26.82
N VAL A 50 22.65 -14.45 28.02
CA VAL A 50 23.31 -15.12 29.15
C VAL A 50 23.18 -16.64 28.95
N PRO A 51 24.23 -17.43 29.24
CA PRO A 51 24.14 -18.88 29.21
C PRO A 51 22.99 -19.40 30.08
N PRO A 52 22.31 -20.49 29.68
CA PRO A 52 21.22 -21.04 30.48
C PRO A 52 21.74 -21.54 31.83
N VAL A 53 21.02 -21.20 32.91
CA VAL A 53 21.32 -21.65 34.27
C VAL A 53 20.76 -23.06 34.46
N ILE A 54 21.66 -24.03 34.65
CA ILE A 54 21.32 -25.42 34.99
C ILE A 54 21.58 -25.58 36.49
N PRO A 55 20.54 -25.61 37.35
CA PRO A 55 20.70 -25.50 38.80
C PRO A 55 21.49 -26.65 39.42
N HIS A 56 21.51 -27.82 38.78
CA HIS A 56 22.23 -29.00 39.25
C HIS A 56 23.72 -29.01 38.84
N ASN A 57 24.16 -28.10 37.96
CA ASN A 57 25.53 -28.06 37.47
C ASN A 57 26.25 -26.81 38.02
N PRO A 58 27.20 -26.96 38.96
CA PRO A 58 27.92 -25.82 39.52
C PRO A 58 28.74 -25.06 38.46
N LEU A 59 29.18 -25.73 37.39
CA LEU A 59 29.88 -25.05 36.28
C LEU A 59 28.96 -24.11 35.51
N SER A 60 27.66 -24.40 35.44
CA SER A 60 26.69 -23.49 34.82
C SER A 60 26.54 -22.21 35.64
N LEU A 61 26.49 -22.31 36.97
CA LEU A 61 26.48 -21.14 37.86
C LEU A 61 27.77 -20.31 37.73
N ILE A 62 28.93 -20.96 37.63
CA ILE A 62 30.21 -20.28 37.40
C ILE A 62 30.20 -19.57 36.04
N SER A 63 29.69 -20.20 34.98
CA SER A 63 29.63 -19.59 33.65
C SER A 63 28.77 -18.32 33.62
N VAL A 64 27.65 -18.34 34.37
CA VAL A 64 26.74 -17.20 34.50
C VAL A 64 27.39 -16.11 35.34
N ALA A 65 28.01 -16.46 36.49
CA ALA A 65 28.73 -15.52 37.33
C ALA A 65 29.89 -14.84 36.59
N LEU A 66 30.65 -15.60 35.79
CA LEU A 66 31.69 -15.06 34.92
C LEU A 66 31.11 -14.15 33.84
N SER A 67 29.98 -14.51 33.23
CA SER A 67 29.30 -13.65 32.25
C SER A 67 28.89 -12.31 32.87
N TYR A 68 28.26 -12.33 34.05
CA TYR A 68 27.93 -11.11 34.79
C TYR A 68 29.18 -10.32 35.20
N LEU A 69 30.23 -10.99 35.66
CA LEU A 69 31.51 -10.34 36.00
C LEU A 69 32.13 -9.66 34.77
N THR A 70 32.09 -10.31 33.60
CA THR A 70 32.55 -9.70 32.35
C THR A 70 31.70 -8.49 31.96
N PHE A 71 30.38 -8.53 32.15
CA PHE A 71 29.49 -7.39 31.90
C PHE A 71 29.69 -6.25 32.89
N LEU A 72 30.12 -6.54 34.13
CA LEU A 72 30.47 -5.52 35.11
C LEU A 72 31.81 -4.83 34.78
N ILE A 73 32.81 -5.60 34.34
CA ILE A 73 34.14 -5.08 33.99
C ILE A 73 34.13 -4.37 32.63
N SER A 74 33.41 -4.92 31.66
CA SER A 74 33.27 -4.39 30.31
C SER A 74 31.80 -4.39 29.90
N PRO A 75 31.06 -3.32 30.24
CA PRO A 75 29.64 -3.25 29.93
C PRO A 75 29.43 -3.27 28.41
N PRO A 76 28.44 -4.05 27.93
CA PRO A 76 28.14 -4.10 26.51
C PRO A 76 27.74 -2.71 26.02
N ARG A 77 28.34 -2.27 24.92
CA ARG A 77 28.02 -0.99 24.30
C ARG A 77 26.79 -1.15 23.41
N GLN A 78 25.77 -0.35 23.69
CA GLN A 78 24.63 -0.21 22.79
C GLN A 78 24.98 0.80 21.69
N GLU A 79 24.72 0.44 20.44
CA GLU A 79 24.82 1.40 19.35
C GLU A 79 23.69 2.42 19.47
N VAL A 80 24.06 3.70 19.41
CA VAL A 80 23.11 4.81 19.46
C VAL A 80 23.25 5.59 18.16
N TYR A 81 22.12 5.78 17.48
CA TYR A 81 22.06 6.44 16.18
C TYR A 81 21.72 7.92 16.35
N SER A 82 22.22 8.77 15.45
CA SER A 82 21.97 10.21 15.48
C SER A 82 20.88 10.60 14.49
N ALA A 83 19.99 11.50 14.91
CA ALA A 83 18.91 12.04 14.09
C ALA A 83 18.71 13.54 14.35
N TYR A 84 18.05 14.20 13.41
CA TYR A 84 17.84 15.65 13.44
C TYR A 84 16.35 15.98 13.40
N PHE A 85 15.88 16.84 14.29
CA PHE A 85 14.51 17.33 14.28
C PHE A 85 14.37 18.54 13.36
N ASP A 86 13.56 18.42 12.32
CA ASP A 86 13.22 19.53 11.43
C ASP A 86 11.89 20.17 11.84
N LYS A 87 11.97 21.42 12.32
CA LYS A 87 10.84 22.24 12.76
C LYS A 87 9.88 22.57 11.62
N ALA A 88 10.37 22.68 10.37
CA ALA A 88 9.54 23.06 9.23
C ALA A 88 8.61 21.93 8.79
N THR A 89 9.13 20.70 8.75
CA THR A 89 8.34 19.51 8.37
C THR A 89 7.73 18.78 9.57
N SER A 90 8.04 19.18 10.80
CA SER A 90 7.63 18.50 12.04
C SER A 90 7.96 17.00 11.98
N SER A 91 9.16 16.68 11.53
CA SER A 91 9.62 15.31 11.35
C SER A 91 11.10 15.13 11.65
N ILE A 92 11.51 13.88 11.88
CA ILE A 92 12.88 13.55 12.29
C ILE A 92 13.62 12.96 11.11
N HIS A 93 14.79 13.50 10.79
CA HIS A 93 15.60 13.09 9.64
C HIS A 93 16.86 12.37 10.11
N VAL A 94 17.11 11.18 9.55
CA VAL A 94 18.34 10.42 9.72
C VAL A 94 19.10 10.46 8.40
N THR A 95 20.30 11.02 8.41
CA THR A 95 21.12 11.25 7.22
C THR A 95 22.25 10.23 7.07
N ASP A 96 22.78 9.71 8.17
CA ASP A 96 23.87 8.75 8.17
C ASP A 96 23.44 7.39 7.58
N GLU A 97 24.21 6.89 6.62
CA GLU A 97 23.89 5.65 5.89
C GLU A 97 23.86 4.43 6.81
N ARG A 98 24.75 4.37 7.81
CA ARG A 98 24.79 3.25 8.78
C ARG A 98 23.54 3.26 9.64
N SER A 99 23.20 4.43 10.19
CA SER A 99 21.98 4.66 10.98
C SER A 99 20.72 4.34 10.18
N ILE A 100 20.64 4.78 8.92
CA ILE A 100 19.52 4.49 8.01
C ILE A 100 19.34 2.98 7.83
N LYS A 101 20.43 2.27 7.48
CA LYS A 101 20.39 0.82 7.25
C LYS A 101 20.01 0.08 8.53
N ALA A 102 20.63 0.43 9.65
CA ALA A 102 20.36 -0.17 10.95
C ALA A 102 18.89 -0.03 11.36
N LEU A 103 18.35 1.18 11.37
CA LEU A 103 16.96 1.46 11.77
C LEU A 103 15.94 0.82 10.82
N TRP A 104 16.22 0.79 9.52
CA TRP A 104 15.31 0.16 8.57
C TRP A 104 15.37 -1.38 8.64
N GLN A 105 16.57 -1.96 8.71
CA GLN A 105 16.75 -3.41 8.78
C GLN A 105 16.27 -3.96 10.12
N MET A 106 16.51 -3.23 11.20
CA MET A 106 16.14 -3.61 12.56
C MET A 106 14.80 -2.97 12.94
N GLY A 107 13.71 -3.52 12.41
CA GLY A 107 12.36 -3.17 12.84
C GLY A 107 11.59 -2.21 11.94
N PHE A 108 12.09 -1.91 10.74
CA PHE A 108 11.41 -1.09 9.73
C PHE A 108 10.99 0.28 10.28
N PHE A 109 11.93 1.05 10.85
CA PHE A 109 11.63 2.41 11.30
C PHE A 109 11.73 3.42 10.14
N GLY A 110 10.83 4.41 10.13
CA GLY A 110 10.85 5.54 9.19
C GLY A 110 10.58 5.19 7.75
N LYS A 111 10.73 6.15 6.84
CA LYS A 111 10.53 5.99 5.40
C LYS A 111 11.51 6.88 4.65
N GLY A 112 12.06 6.43 3.51
CA GLY A 112 12.85 7.29 2.64
C GLY A 112 12.05 8.50 2.15
N SER A 113 12.66 9.68 2.20
CA SER A 113 12.03 10.93 1.72
C SER A 113 11.80 10.92 0.21
N LEU A 114 12.69 10.27 -0.55
CA LEU A 114 12.65 10.20 -2.01
C LEU A 114 12.32 8.79 -2.56
N SER A 115 12.02 7.84 -1.68
CA SER A 115 11.69 6.45 -2.00
C SER A 115 10.35 6.03 -1.36
N ARG A 116 9.78 4.89 -1.81
CA ARG A 116 8.46 4.47 -1.28
C ARG A 116 8.55 3.80 0.09
N SER A 117 9.70 3.23 0.43
CA SER A 117 9.95 2.43 1.62
C SER A 117 11.40 2.60 2.08
N GLU A 118 12.24 1.60 1.84
CA GLU A 118 13.68 1.67 2.05
C GLU A 118 14.31 2.80 1.22
N PRO A 119 15.22 3.58 1.79
CA PRO A 119 16.04 4.54 1.06
C PRO A 119 16.83 3.83 -0.04
N SER A 120 16.50 4.13 -1.29
CA SER A 120 17.07 3.50 -2.48
C SER A 120 17.39 4.50 -3.59
N TRP A 121 17.19 5.79 -3.33
CA TRP A 121 17.36 6.86 -4.29
C TRP A 121 18.80 6.94 -4.79
N LEU A 122 19.79 6.89 -3.90
CA LEU A 122 21.20 6.93 -4.29
C LEU A 122 21.56 5.79 -5.26
N ALA A 123 21.13 4.57 -4.95
CA ALA A 123 21.33 3.41 -5.82
C ALA A 123 20.65 3.58 -7.19
N ARG A 124 19.46 4.19 -7.22
CA ARG A 124 18.74 4.52 -8.47
C ARG A 124 19.46 5.60 -9.28
N GLU A 125 20.03 6.61 -8.61
CA GLU A 125 20.69 7.72 -9.28
C GLU A 125 22.04 7.31 -9.86
N LYS A 126 22.86 6.59 -9.08
CA LYS A 126 24.10 5.96 -9.56
C LYS A 126 23.82 5.08 -10.79
N LYS A 127 22.73 4.32 -10.74
CA LYS A 127 22.29 3.53 -11.89
C LYS A 127 21.85 4.37 -13.09
N ARG A 128 21.06 5.43 -12.91
CA ARG A 128 20.60 6.30 -14.01
C ARG A 128 21.79 6.90 -14.76
N ARG A 129 22.87 7.17 -14.03
CA ARG A 129 24.14 7.68 -14.57
C ARG A 129 25.05 6.59 -15.16
N GLY A 130 24.61 5.33 -15.20
CA GLY A 130 25.38 4.21 -15.76
C GLY A 130 26.45 3.64 -14.82
N LEU A 131 26.47 4.05 -13.55
CA LEU A 131 27.51 3.68 -12.57
C LEU A 131 27.19 2.38 -11.81
N HIS A 132 26.03 1.75 -12.03
CA HIS A 132 25.62 0.54 -11.29
C HIS A 132 24.69 -0.38 -12.12
N ASP A 133 24.98 -1.69 -12.16
CA ASP A 133 24.34 -2.66 -13.07
C ASP A 133 23.14 -3.45 -12.47
N GLY A 134 22.75 -3.20 -11.21
CA GLY A 134 21.65 -3.91 -10.54
C GLY A 134 20.22 -3.36 -10.82
N LYS A 135 19.17 -4.20 -10.89
CA LYS A 135 17.75 -3.75 -10.99
C LYS A 135 17.10 -3.53 -9.61
N THR A 136 16.54 -2.33 -9.37
CA THR A 136 15.82 -2.02 -8.12
C THR A 136 14.41 -2.64 -8.11
N SER A 137 13.86 -2.92 -6.93
CA SER A 137 12.53 -3.55 -6.77
C SER A 137 11.38 -2.70 -7.35
N GLU A 138 11.53 -1.37 -7.28
CA GLU A 138 10.57 -0.40 -7.81
C GLU A 138 10.60 -0.32 -9.34
N GLU A 139 11.78 -0.39 -9.96
CA GLU A 139 11.94 -0.45 -11.42
C GLU A 139 11.33 -1.72 -11.99
N ILE A 140 11.58 -2.87 -11.35
CA ILE A 140 10.94 -4.13 -11.73
C ILE A 140 9.42 -3.98 -11.67
N THR A 141 8.91 -3.24 -10.67
CA THR A 141 7.48 -2.94 -10.57
C THR A 141 7.00 -1.99 -11.67
N ARG A 142 7.80 -0.98 -12.06
CA ARG A 142 7.50 -0.02 -13.13
C ARG A 142 7.47 -0.70 -14.50
N LEU A 143 8.48 -1.51 -14.83
CA LEU A 143 8.54 -2.32 -16.05
C LEU A 143 7.35 -3.27 -16.14
N ARG A 144 7.02 -3.97 -15.05
CA ARG A 144 5.81 -4.81 -15.01
C ARG A 144 4.51 -4.01 -15.20
N ARG A 145 4.49 -2.71 -14.91
CA ARG A 145 3.31 -1.84 -15.12
C ARG A 145 3.26 -1.32 -16.55
N THR A 146 4.38 -1.01 -17.18
CA THR A 146 4.45 -0.63 -18.60
C THR A 146 4.09 -1.81 -19.48
N GLU A 147 4.68 -2.98 -19.26
CA GLU A 147 4.32 -4.22 -19.95
C GLU A 147 2.82 -4.54 -19.80
N ARG A 148 2.26 -4.40 -18.59
CA ARG A 148 0.82 -4.60 -18.37
C ARG A 148 -0.04 -3.55 -19.08
N ARG A 149 0.44 -2.33 -19.23
CA ARG A 149 -0.27 -1.26 -19.94
C ARG A 149 -0.26 -1.53 -21.45
N GLU A 150 0.89 -1.90 -21.99
CA GLU A 150 1.06 -2.29 -23.40
C GLU A 150 0.18 -3.49 -23.73
N LEU A 151 0.21 -4.55 -22.91
CA LEU A 151 -0.68 -5.71 -23.12
C LEU A 151 -2.17 -5.35 -23.07
N LYS A 152 -2.57 -4.42 -22.20
CA LYS A 152 -3.95 -3.92 -22.16
C LYS A 152 -4.29 -3.09 -23.40
N LEU A 153 -3.35 -2.29 -23.89
CA LEU A 153 -3.52 -1.45 -25.06
C LEU A 153 -3.59 -2.30 -26.34
N GLU A 154 -2.73 -3.30 -26.49
CA GLU A 154 -2.76 -4.27 -27.58
C GLU A 154 -4.07 -5.06 -27.59
N ARG A 155 -4.52 -5.54 -26.41
CA ARG A 155 -5.82 -6.22 -26.30
C ARG A 155 -6.97 -5.30 -26.74
N ALA A 156 -6.99 -4.05 -26.27
CA ALA A 156 -8.02 -3.09 -26.65
C ALA A 156 -7.98 -2.77 -28.16
N ARG A 157 -6.79 -2.74 -28.78
CA ARG A 157 -6.61 -2.54 -30.22
C ARG A 157 -7.20 -3.71 -31.02
N MET A 158 -6.88 -4.95 -30.62
CA MET A 158 -7.38 -6.16 -31.27
C MET A 158 -8.91 -6.28 -31.13
N GLU A 159 -9.46 -6.01 -29.93
CA GLU A 159 -10.91 -6.00 -29.71
C GLU A 159 -11.60 -4.94 -30.59
N LYS A 160 -11.00 -3.75 -30.74
CA LYS A 160 -11.53 -2.71 -31.62
C LYS A 160 -11.54 -3.14 -33.09
N LEU A 161 -10.47 -3.76 -33.57
CA LEU A 161 -10.38 -4.26 -34.95
C LEU A 161 -11.43 -5.36 -35.21
N ALA A 162 -11.60 -6.30 -34.28
CA ALA A 162 -12.63 -7.33 -34.40
C ALA A 162 -14.05 -6.74 -34.46
N ILE A 163 -14.35 -5.72 -33.65
CA ILE A 163 -15.64 -5.02 -33.71
C ILE A 163 -15.81 -4.32 -35.08
N GLU A 164 -14.78 -3.66 -35.59
CA GLU A 164 -14.83 -3.01 -36.91
C GLU A 164 -15.07 -4.01 -38.04
N GLU A 165 -14.47 -5.19 -37.97
CA GLU A 165 -14.70 -6.27 -38.94
C GLU A 165 -16.13 -6.81 -38.88
N THR A 166 -16.67 -7.04 -37.67
CA THR A 166 -18.06 -7.49 -37.52
C THR A 166 -19.07 -6.45 -38.04
N LEU A 167 -18.83 -5.15 -37.79
CA LEU A 167 -19.66 -4.07 -38.32
C LEU A 167 -19.59 -3.98 -39.84
N LYS A 168 -18.41 -4.18 -40.45
CA LYS A 168 -18.26 -4.23 -41.90
C LYS A 168 -19.00 -5.42 -42.50
N ALA A 169 -18.93 -6.59 -41.88
CA ALA A 169 -19.67 -7.78 -42.32
C ALA A 169 -21.19 -7.57 -42.21
N GLU A 170 -21.67 -6.98 -41.11
CA GLU A 170 -23.09 -6.63 -40.94
C GLU A 170 -23.56 -5.61 -41.99
N ALA A 171 -22.76 -4.57 -42.27
CA ALA A 171 -23.06 -3.56 -43.28
C ALA A 171 -23.06 -4.13 -44.71
N ALA A 172 -22.16 -5.08 -45.01
CA ALA A 172 -22.14 -5.79 -46.29
C ALA A 172 -23.37 -6.68 -46.44
N ALA A 173 -23.77 -7.41 -45.40
CA ALA A 173 -24.97 -8.24 -45.39
C ALA A 173 -26.25 -7.40 -45.57
N ARG A 174 -26.31 -6.17 -45.04
CA ARG A 174 -27.43 -5.24 -45.27
C ARG A 174 -27.48 -4.72 -46.71
N LYS A 175 -26.36 -4.64 -47.43
CA LYS A 175 -26.33 -4.24 -48.85
C LYS A 175 -26.67 -5.39 -49.81
N SER A 176 -26.63 -6.64 -49.36
CA SER A 176 -26.90 -7.83 -50.18
C SER A 176 -28.28 -8.46 -49.96
N GLY A 177 -29.21 -7.79 -49.26
CA GLY A 177 -30.61 -8.25 -49.13
C GLY A 177 -31.44 -7.88 -50.36
N PRO A 178 -32.29 -8.78 -50.91
CA PRO A 178 -33.12 -8.50 -52.07
C PRO A 178 -34.26 -7.53 -51.76
N SER A 179 -34.58 -6.69 -52.74
CA SER A 179 -35.73 -5.81 -52.81
C SER A 179 -37.02 -6.60 -53.02
N GLU A 180 -37.95 -6.55 -52.07
CA GLU A 180 -39.38 -6.82 -52.27
C GLU A 180 -40.17 -5.86 -51.36
N PRO A 181 -41.05 -5.01 -51.91
CA PRO A 181 -41.89 -4.08 -51.16
C PRO A 181 -43.26 -4.70 -50.85
N ILE A 182 -43.73 -4.63 -49.61
CA ILE A 182 -45.14 -4.89 -49.30
C ILE A 182 -45.72 -3.69 -48.53
N GLU A 183 -46.48 -2.95 -49.32
CA GLU A 183 -47.72 -2.20 -49.10
C GLU A 183 -48.17 -1.79 -47.69
N GLN A 184 -48.61 -0.52 -47.70
CA GLN A 184 -49.32 0.22 -46.70
C GLN A 184 -50.69 -0.39 -46.42
N ASP A 185 -51.13 -0.32 -45.17
CA ASP A 185 -52.54 -0.03 -44.91
C ASP A 185 -52.65 0.97 -43.76
N ALA A 186 -53.36 2.06 -44.06
CA ALA A 186 -53.62 3.17 -43.18
C ALA A 186 -55.08 3.09 -42.74
N GLN A 187 -55.34 3.22 -41.44
CA GLN A 187 -56.62 3.78 -41.01
C GLN A 187 -56.50 4.59 -39.72
N SER A 188 -57.08 5.77 -39.80
CA SER A 188 -57.06 6.92 -38.90
C SER A 188 -58.30 6.98 -38.02
N THR A 189 -58.20 7.63 -36.85
CA THR A 189 -59.23 8.56 -36.31
C THR A 189 -58.68 9.42 -35.15
N THR A 190 -58.71 10.75 -35.36
CA THR A 190 -59.10 11.92 -34.50
C THR A 190 -59.53 11.65 -33.03
N THR A 191 -59.35 12.48 -32.00
CA THR A 191 -59.07 13.94 -31.80
C THR A 191 -58.78 14.21 -30.30
N ASP A 192 -57.95 15.22 -30.04
CA ASP A 192 -57.89 16.21 -28.94
C ASP A 192 -58.06 15.87 -27.42
N ASP A 193 -56.99 16.26 -26.73
CA ASP A 193 -56.91 17.12 -25.52
C ASP A 193 -56.60 16.55 -24.11
N THR A 194 -55.62 17.22 -23.51
CA THR A 194 -55.35 17.44 -22.07
C THR A 194 -54.68 16.36 -21.18
N THR A 195 -53.40 16.65 -20.87
CA THR A 195 -52.61 16.46 -19.62
C THR A 195 -52.26 15.06 -19.04
N ASN A 196 -50.93 14.87 -18.89
CA ASN A 196 -50.20 14.14 -17.83
C ASN A 196 -50.60 12.70 -17.44
N ALA A 197 -49.98 11.69 -18.08
CA ALA A 197 -49.46 10.46 -17.43
C ALA A 197 -48.91 9.44 -18.44
N THR A 198 -47.64 9.56 -18.88
CA THR A 198 -47.06 8.57 -19.82
C THR A 198 -45.59 8.26 -19.52
N ALA A 199 -45.30 7.78 -18.31
CA ALA A 199 -43.98 7.21 -17.97
C ALA A 199 -44.07 5.79 -17.36
N THR A 200 -45.27 5.27 -17.09
CA THR A 200 -45.45 4.04 -16.29
C THR A 200 -45.95 2.81 -17.07
N THR A 201 -46.35 2.96 -18.33
CA THR A 201 -46.87 1.85 -19.17
C THR A 201 -45.82 1.23 -20.10
N THR A 202 -44.84 1.99 -20.57
CA THR A 202 -43.73 1.49 -21.41
C THR A 202 -42.74 0.61 -20.63
N GLU A 203 -42.54 0.87 -19.34
CA GLU A 203 -41.72 0.02 -18.47
C GLU A 203 -42.38 -1.34 -18.20
N LYS A 204 -43.71 -1.38 -18.04
CA LYS A 204 -44.44 -2.64 -17.78
C LYS A 204 -44.41 -3.59 -18.97
N PHE A 205 -44.44 -3.07 -20.20
CA PHE A 205 -44.31 -3.89 -21.41
C PHE A 205 -42.88 -4.41 -21.61
N SER A 206 -41.87 -3.59 -21.27
CA SER A 206 -40.45 -3.95 -21.33
C SER A 206 -40.06 -5.01 -20.30
N LEU A 207 -40.63 -4.94 -19.08
CA LEU A 207 -40.42 -5.93 -18.02
C LEU A 207 -41.10 -7.26 -18.32
N LYS A 208 -42.29 -7.25 -18.95
CA LYS A 208 -42.99 -8.49 -19.35
C LYS A 208 -42.20 -9.24 -20.44
N LYS A 209 -41.71 -8.52 -21.45
CA LYS A 209 -40.88 -9.08 -22.53
C LYS A 209 -39.52 -9.61 -22.01
N ALA A 210 -38.91 -8.94 -21.04
CA ALA A 210 -37.68 -9.40 -20.39
C ALA A 210 -37.90 -10.67 -19.53
N ARG A 211 -39.06 -10.78 -18.86
CA ARG A 211 -39.43 -11.99 -18.10
C ARG A 211 -39.72 -13.18 -19.01
N GLU A 212 -40.43 -12.97 -20.11
CA GLU A 212 -40.69 -14.02 -21.11
C GLU A 212 -39.39 -14.50 -21.78
N ALA A 213 -38.46 -13.59 -22.09
CA ALA A 213 -37.14 -13.95 -22.62
C ALA A 213 -36.32 -14.80 -21.62
N ARG A 214 -36.32 -14.43 -20.33
CA ARG A 214 -35.67 -15.25 -19.28
C ARG A 214 -36.35 -16.60 -19.08
N ALA A 215 -37.68 -16.68 -19.21
CA ALA A 215 -38.40 -17.94 -19.10
C ALA A 215 -38.09 -18.88 -20.27
N LEU A 216 -37.94 -18.34 -21.48
CA LEU A 216 -37.51 -19.06 -22.68
C LEU A 216 -36.06 -19.54 -22.56
N GLU A 217 -35.13 -18.69 -22.12
CA GLU A 217 -33.74 -19.10 -21.84
C GLU A 217 -33.68 -20.20 -20.79
N ALA A 218 -34.48 -20.12 -19.72
CA ALA A 218 -34.54 -21.15 -18.69
C ALA A 218 -35.12 -22.47 -19.22
N ARG A 219 -36.08 -22.42 -20.14
CA ARG A 219 -36.67 -23.60 -20.78
C ARG A 219 -35.69 -24.25 -21.76
N GLN A 220 -34.99 -23.45 -22.55
CA GLN A 220 -33.90 -23.89 -23.43
C GLN A 220 -32.73 -24.49 -22.65
N ALA A 221 -32.37 -23.90 -21.50
CA ALA A 221 -31.33 -24.44 -20.63
C ALA A 221 -31.73 -25.79 -19.99
N ARG A 222 -33.00 -25.97 -19.63
CA ARG A 222 -33.52 -27.27 -19.15
C ARG A 222 -33.57 -28.31 -20.26
N GLU A 223 -33.90 -27.91 -21.49
CA GLU A 223 -33.90 -28.80 -22.65
C GLU A 223 -32.47 -29.18 -23.06
N LEU A 224 -31.50 -28.26 -22.97
CA LEU A 224 -30.08 -28.55 -23.14
C LEU A 224 -29.55 -29.46 -22.02
N ALA A 225 -29.99 -29.25 -20.78
CA ALA A 225 -29.63 -30.11 -19.65
C ALA A 225 -30.22 -31.52 -19.78
N ALA A 226 -31.42 -31.67 -20.33
CA ALA A 226 -32.01 -32.98 -20.64
C ALA A 226 -31.27 -33.68 -21.79
N LYS A 227 -30.95 -32.96 -22.87
CA LYS A 227 -30.12 -33.48 -23.98
C LYS A 227 -28.71 -33.86 -23.54
N ASN A 228 -28.13 -33.11 -22.60
CA ASN A 228 -26.83 -33.42 -22.00
C ASN A 228 -26.90 -34.58 -20.99
N ALA A 229 -28.06 -34.87 -20.39
CA ALA A 229 -28.26 -36.04 -19.54
C ALA A 229 -28.34 -37.33 -20.37
N ASP A 230 -28.99 -37.29 -21.54
CA ASP A 230 -29.01 -38.43 -22.47
C ASP A 230 -27.64 -38.67 -23.14
N ALA A 231 -26.85 -37.61 -23.36
CA ALA A 231 -25.48 -37.72 -23.86
C ALA A 231 -24.47 -38.20 -22.79
N ALA A 232 -24.78 -38.07 -21.49
CA ALA A 232 -23.87 -38.43 -20.39
C ALA A 232 -23.84 -39.93 -20.02
N LEU A 233 -24.65 -40.77 -20.69
CA LEU A 233 -24.52 -42.24 -20.64
C LEU A 233 -23.46 -42.78 -21.62
N ALA A 234 -22.93 -41.93 -22.50
CA ALA A 234 -21.81 -42.25 -23.38
C ALA A 234 -20.65 -41.29 -23.08
N GLU A 235 -19.50 -41.85 -22.71
CA GLU A 235 -18.18 -41.19 -22.55
C GLU A 235 -17.84 -40.58 -21.18
N GLN A 236 -17.25 -41.44 -20.33
CA GLN A 236 -16.26 -41.07 -19.33
C GLN A 236 -14.89 -40.84 -20.01
N ASN A 237 -14.37 -39.61 -20.01
CA ASN A 237 -13.03 -39.29 -19.48
C ASN A 237 -12.65 -37.79 -19.57
N GLN A 238 -12.30 -37.25 -18.39
CA GLN A 238 -11.41 -36.11 -18.09
C GLN A 238 -11.87 -34.65 -18.30
N ALA A 239 -12.45 -34.11 -17.22
CA ALA A 239 -12.07 -32.92 -16.43
C ALA A 239 -11.66 -31.58 -17.10
N GLY A 240 -12.37 -30.49 -16.73
CA GLY A 240 -11.78 -29.14 -16.71
C GLY A 240 -12.67 -27.88 -16.85
N THR A 241 -13.66 -27.69 -15.97
CA THR A 241 -14.08 -26.39 -15.35
C THR A 241 -14.57 -25.18 -16.19
N SER A 242 -15.88 -24.92 -16.05
CA SER A 242 -16.68 -23.67 -15.92
C SER A 242 -15.96 -22.34 -15.58
N SER A 243 -16.48 -21.11 -15.75
CA SER A 243 -17.66 -20.51 -16.41
C SER A 243 -17.59 -18.98 -16.25
N ASN A 244 -17.99 -18.25 -17.29
CA ASN A 244 -18.74 -16.98 -17.38
C ASN A 244 -18.54 -15.79 -16.39
N GLY A 245 -18.47 -14.60 -17.00
CA GLY A 245 -18.88 -13.33 -16.39
C GLY A 245 -19.03 -12.22 -17.43
N LYS A 246 -20.28 -11.86 -17.79
CA LYS A 246 -20.65 -10.86 -18.79
C LYS A 246 -20.35 -9.42 -18.34
N SER A 247 -19.96 -8.61 -19.32
CA SER A 247 -19.73 -7.17 -19.31
C SER A 247 -21.01 -6.36 -19.09
N VAL A 248 -20.92 -5.26 -18.33
CA VAL A 248 -21.90 -4.16 -18.29
C VAL A 248 -21.17 -2.90 -18.77
N ARG A 249 -21.69 -2.34 -19.87
CA ARG A 249 -21.19 -1.16 -20.58
C ARG A 249 -21.87 0.10 -20.04
N PHE A 250 -21.07 1.05 -19.55
CA PHE A 250 -21.49 2.45 -19.42
C PHE A 250 -21.12 3.23 -20.70
N SER A 251 -21.95 4.22 -21.03
CA SER A 251 -21.99 4.98 -22.29
C SER A 251 -20.73 5.83 -22.59
N PRO A 252 -20.48 6.21 -23.85
CA PRO A 252 -19.40 7.12 -24.21
C PRO A 252 -19.90 8.57 -24.25
N VAL A 253 -19.23 9.48 -23.55
CA VAL A 253 -19.22 10.90 -23.90
C VAL A 253 -17.76 11.34 -23.87
N VAL A 254 -17.12 11.33 -25.03
CA VAL A 254 -15.87 12.06 -25.26
C VAL A 254 -16.19 13.08 -26.34
N GLN A 255 -16.29 14.34 -25.91
CA GLN A 255 -16.23 15.49 -26.80
C GLN A 255 -14.90 15.46 -27.54
N LYS A 256 -14.99 15.49 -28.86
CA LYS A 256 -13.89 15.60 -29.80
C LYS A 256 -13.18 16.94 -29.57
N LYS A 257 -11.99 16.93 -28.98
CA LYS A 257 -11.07 18.08 -28.96
C LYS A 257 -9.97 17.80 -29.97
N GLU A 258 -10.14 18.36 -31.16
CA GLU A 258 -9.13 18.36 -32.21
C GLU A 258 -7.88 19.10 -31.72
N PHE A 259 -6.73 18.42 -31.75
CA PHE A 259 -5.44 19.06 -31.61
C PHE A 259 -4.75 19.04 -32.98
N VAL A 260 -4.52 20.24 -33.48
CA VAL A 260 -3.77 20.55 -34.69
C VAL A 260 -2.34 20.04 -34.51
N SER A 261 -1.90 19.21 -35.46
CA SER A 261 -0.53 18.77 -35.58
C SER A 261 0.32 19.93 -36.09
N THR A 262 1.11 20.55 -35.21
CA THR A 262 2.28 21.34 -35.60
C THR A 262 3.52 20.68 -35.05
N SER A 263 4.31 20.11 -35.95
CA SER A 263 5.68 19.69 -35.70
C SER A 263 6.56 20.92 -35.50
N PRO A 264 7.47 20.93 -34.51
CA PRO A 264 8.72 21.64 -34.65
C PRO A 264 9.89 20.66 -34.61
N SER A 265 10.73 20.82 -35.61
CA SER A 265 11.99 20.16 -35.87
C SER A 265 13.00 20.31 -34.73
N SER A 266 13.86 19.29 -34.60
CA SER A 266 15.27 19.38 -34.19
C SER A 266 15.61 20.24 -32.96
N LEU A 267 15.63 19.62 -31.78
CA LEU A 267 16.54 20.02 -30.71
C LEU A 267 17.74 19.07 -30.74
N GLN A 268 18.85 19.56 -31.27
CA GLN A 268 20.16 18.92 -31.17
C GLN A 268 20.55 18.82 -29.68
N LEU A 269 20.89 17.61 -29.25
CA LEU A 269 21.67 17.40 -28.04
C LEU A 269 23.06 18.03 -28.26
N PRO A 270 23.59 18.85 -27.34
CA PRO A 270 24.99 19.22 -27.41
C PRO A 270 25.84 18.00 -27.01
N ASP A 271 26.65 17.57 -27.97
CA ASP A 271 27.72 16.60 -27.80
C ASP A 271 28.75 17.07 -26.76
N SER A 272 29.19 16.12 -25.94
CA SER A 272 30.50 16.02 -25.30
C SER A 272 31.14 17.31 -24.76
N VAL A 273 30.83 17.62 -23.50
CA VAL A 273 31.88 18.01 -22.56
C VAL A 273 31.98 16.87 -21.56
N VAL A 274 32.93 15.98 -21.83
CA VAL A 274 33.50 15.06 -20.83
C VAL A 274 34.22 15.93 -19.81
N ASP A 275 33.44 16.53 -18.91
CA ASP A 275 33.98 16.99 -17.64
C ASP A 275 34.10 15.74 -16.78
N SER A 276 35.31 15.24 -16.69
CA SER A 276 35.74 14.24 -15.71
C SER A 276 35.59 14.83 -14.31
N LEU A 277 34.34 14.98 -13.87
CA LEU A 277 33.99 15.17 -12.47
C LEU A 277 34.08 13.78 -11.84
N ASP A 278 35.01 13.65 -10.89
CA ASP A 278 35.27 12.45 -10.11
C ASP A 278 33.98 11.68 -9.81
N SER A 279 33.91 10.47 -10.38
CA SER A 279 32.71 9.64 -10.47
C SER A 279 32.21 9.04 -9.15
N ASP A 280 32.68 9.52 -8.00
CA ASP A 280 32.37 8.93 -6.69
C ASP A 280 31.67 9.87 -5.68
N ASP A 281 31.70 11.20 -5.86
CA ASP A 281 31.12 12.15 -4.90
C ASP A 281 29.75 12.70 -5.34
N PHE A 282 28.79 11.80 -5.59
CA PHE A 282 27.39 12.21 -5.70
C PHE A 282 26.74 12.18 -4.30
N PRO A 283 26.40 13.34 -3.69
CA PRO A 283 25.89 13.39 -2.34
C PRO A 283 24.51 12.71 -2.25
N ASN A 284 24.29 11.96 -1.17
CA ASN A 284 22.98 11.36 -0.91
C ASN A 284 21.99 12.43 -0.40
N GLU A 285 21.08 12.85 -1.25
CA GLU A 285 20.00 13.78 -0.89
C GLU A 285 18.84 13.09 -0.15
N GLU A 286 18.78 11.75 -0.17
CA GLU A 286 17.76 11.01 0.52
C GLU A 286 18.14 10.78 1.99
N HIS A 287 17.23 11.15 2.88
CA HIS A 287 17.27 10.84 4.29
C HIS A 287 16.13 9.89 4.66
N LEU A 288 16.29 9.18 5.77
CA LEU A 288 15.21 8.41 6.38
C LEU A 288 14.41 9.34 7.29
N GLN A 289 13.11 9.47 7.01
CA GLN A 289 12.19 10.28 7.78
C GLN A 289 11.45 9.40 8.79
N LEU A 290 11.66 9.64 10.08
CA LEU A 290 10.92 9.01 11.18
C LEU A 290 9.70 9.88 11.54
N SER A 291 8.59 9.24 11.87
CA SER A 291 7.48 9.90 12.58
C SER A 291 7.86 10.24 14.01
N ASN A 292 7.13 11.19 14.63
CA ASN A 292 7.37 11.59 16.01
C ASN A 292 7.22 10.39 16.96
N GLU A 293 6.24 9.51 16.72
CA GLU A 293 6.01 8.32 17.54
C GLU A 293 7.13 7.29 17.39
N GLU A 294 7.61 7.06 16.16
CA GLU A 294 8.76 6.19 15.88
C GLU A 294 10.03 6.73 16.57
N ALA A 295 10.29 8.03 16.43
CA ALA A 295 11.47 8.68 17.00
C ALA A 295 11.43 8.67 18.54
N PHE A 296 10.27 8.98 19.14
CA PHE A 296 10.11 8.94 20.59
C PHE A 296 10.28 7.52 21.13
N PHE A 297 9.74 6.50 20.45
CA PHE A 297 9.95 5.11 20.85
C PHE A 297 11.43 4.70 20.82
N LEU A 298 12.14 5.08 19.76
CA LEU A 298 13.57 4.78 19.63
C LEU A 298 14.41 5.50 20.69
N ALA A 299 14.08 6.75 21.00
CA ALA A 299 14.82 7.58 21.96
C ALA A 299 14.48 7.23 23.42
N TYR A 300 13.19 7.19 23.77
CA TYR A 300 12.71 6.96 25.14
C TYR A 300 12.67 5.47 25.51
N SER A 301 12.00 4.63 24.69
CA SER A 301 11.74 3.23 25.08
C SER A 301 12.95 2.32 24.87
N LEU A 302 13.73 2.55 23.81
CA LEU A 302 14.88 1.71 23.48
C LEU A 302 16.24 2.34 23.83
N GLY A 303 16.30 3.67 23.97
CA GLY A 303 17.58 4.38 24.13
C GLY A 303 18.53 4.23 22.93
N ALA A 304 18.00 3.90 21.75
CA ALA A 304 18.78 3.60 20.54
C ALA A 304 18.96 4.82 19.62
N LEU A 305 18.33 5.96 19.93
CA LEU A 305 18.35 7.16 19.09
C LEU A 305 18.59 8.42 19.93
N GLN A 306 19.51 9.26 19.47
CA GLN A 306 19.74 10.62 19.97
C GLN A 306 19.28 11.63 18.93
N ILE A 307 18.49 12.61 19.38
CA ILE A 307 17.89 13.61 18.50
C ILE A 307 18.52 14.97 18.79
N TYR A 308 18.96 15.63 17.74
CA TYR A 308 19.53 16.98 17.76
C TYR A 308 18.60 17.93 17.01
N ASP A 309 18.64 19.22 17.31
CA ASP A 309 17.94 20.20 16.48
C ASP A 309 18.63 20.30 15.12
N ALA A 310 17.85 20.29 14.04
CA ALA A 310 18.39 20.43 12.69
C ALA A 310 19.02 21.83 12.50
N PRO A 311 20.18 21.94 11.84
CA PRO A 311 20.76 23.22 11.51
C PRO A 311 19.85 23.95 10.51
N LEU A 312 19.59 25.24 10.74
CA LEU A 312 18.72 26.03 9.85
C LEU A 312 19.36 26.26 8.47
N LYS A 313 20.69 26.14 8.36
CA LYS A 313 21.43 26.27 7.10
C LYS A 313 22.55 25.23 6.99
N SER A 314 22.80 24.76 5.76
CA SER A 314 23.93 23.91 5.41
C SER A 314 25.24 24.63 5.77
N GLY A 315 25.93 24.18 6.82
CA GLY A 315 27.19 24.78 7.31
C GLY A 315 27.10 25.46 8.69
N GLU A 316 25.92 25.52 9.31
CA GLU A 316 25.76 25.99 10.69
C GLU A 316 26.18 24.90 11.69
N VAL A 317 26.67 25.33 12.86
CA VAL A 317 27.16 24.44 13.92
C VAL A 317 26.01 23.56 14.39
N ILE A 318 26.15 22.25 14.18
CA ILE A 318 25.23 21.23 14.69
C ILE A 318 25.24 21.34 16.22
N SER A 319 24.04 21.47 16.83
CA SER A 319 23.92 21.42 18.29
C SER A 319 24.60 20.17 18.82
N THR A 320 25.60 20.33 19.70
CA THR A 320 26.36 19.22 20.24
C THR A 320 25.62 18.50 21.37
N SER A 321 24.66 19.16 22.02
CA SER A 321 23.82 18.54 23.04
C SER A 321 22.57 17.92 22.43
N PRO A 322 22.28 16.64 22.71
CA PRO A 322 21.02 16.00 22.31
C PRO A 322 19.85 16.59 23.11
N ILE A 323 18.67 16.60 22.51
CA ILE A 323 17.43 17.04 23.15
C ILE A 323 17.06 16.02 24.23
N THR A 324 16.75 16.49 25.44
CA THR A 324 16.32 15.63 26.54
C THR A 324 14.95 15.03 26.26
N THR A 325 14.66 13.85 26.81
CA THR A 325 13.40 13.14 26.54
C THR A 325 12.16 13.94 26.95
N SER A 326 12.25 14.72 28.04
CA SER A 326 11.15 15.59 28.49
C SER A 326 10.91 16.77 27.55
N ALA A 327 11.98 17.40 27.05
CA ALA A 327 11.87 18.45 26.04
C ALA A 327 11.35 17.89 24.71
N LEU A 328 11.79 16.68 24.34
CA LEU A 328 11.34 15.98 23.15
C LEU A 328 9.83 15.67 23.20
N LEU A 329 9.34 15.20 24.35
CA LEU A 329 7.92 14.96 24.58
C LEU A 329 7.11 16.26 24.40
N GLN A 330 7.56 17.35 25.01
CA GLN A 330 6.90 18.66 24.87
C GLN A 330 6.86 19.11 23.42
N GLN A 331 8.00 19.04 22.74
CA GLN A 331 8.15 19.42 21.34
C GLN A 331 7.25 18.59 20.42
N PHE A 332 7.16 17.27 20.62
CA PHE A 332 6.29 16.41 19.82
C PHE A 332 4.80 16.66 20.08
N CYS A 333 4.40 16.95 21.31
CA CYS A 333 3.04 17.37 21.62
C CYS A 333 2.68 18.69 20.92
N HIS A 334 3.57 19.70 20.96
CA HIS A 334 3.34 21.00 20.32
C HIS A 334 3.29 20.89 18.78
N HIS A 335 4.15 20.06 18.19
CA HIS A 335 4.22 19.81 16.75
C HIS A 335 3.21 18.77 16.24
N SER A 336 2.34 18.24 17.10
CA SER A 336 1.26 17.34 16.68
C SER A 336 0.06 18.06 16.05
N PHE A 337 0.01 19.39 16.19
CA PHE A 337 -0.99 20.27 15.60
C PHE A 337 -0.46 20.97 14.35
N GLN A 338 -1.37 21.33 13.45
CA GLN A 338 -1.05 22.15 12.29
C GLN A 338 -1.95 23.40 12.26
N PRO A 339 -1.40 24.62 12.45
CA PRO A 339 0.01 24.93 12.76
C PRO A 339 0.47 24.45 14.15
N ALA A 340 1.79 24.39 14.36
CA ALA A 340 2.38 24.02 15.64
C ALA A 340 1.89 24.97 16.76
N ARG A 341 1.64 24.41 17.94
CA ARG A 341 1.19 25.16 19.12
C ARG A 341 2.35 25.96 19.72
N ASP A 342 2.02 27.08 20.37
CA ASP A 342 2.99 27.88 21.11
C ASP A 342 3.73 27.05 22.16
N SER A 343 5.05 27.20 22.26
CA SER A 343 5.88 26.44 23.19
C SER A 343 5.57 26.71 24.66
N ALA A 344 4.85 27.80 24.97
CA ALA A 344 4.40 28.14 26.31
C ALA A 344 3.12 27.39 26.73
N ALA A 345 2.45 26.71 25.80
CA ALA A 345 1.20 26.02 26.11
C ALA A 345 1.43 24.76 26.95
N SER A 346 0.59 24.60 27.97
CA SER A 346 0.59 23.41 28.84
C SER A 346 0.24 22.15 28.04
N LEU A 347 0.92 21.04 28.36
CA LEU A 347 0.60 19.72 27.83
C LEU A 347 -0.78 19.26 28.29
N GLN A 348 -1.56 18.71 27.37
CA GLN A 348 -2.85 18.11 27.66
C GLN A 348 -2.75 16.58 27.55
N PRO A 349 -3.44 15.81 28.42
CA PRO A 349 -3.38 14.36 28.38
C PRO A 349 -4.00 13.77 27.09
N ASP A 350 -4.85 14.51 26.39
CA ASP A 350 -5.42 14.09 25.11
C ASP A 350 -4.81 14.80 23.90
N ASP A 351 -3.60 15.36 24.04
CA ASP A 351 -2.84 15.85 22.89
C ASP A 351 -2.66 14.69 21.87
N PRO A 352 -2.81 14.95 20.55
CA PRO A 352 -2.80 13.92 19.52
C PRO A 352 -1.60 12.99 19.60
N PHE A 353 -0.41 13.56 19.90
CA PHE A 353 0.81 12.79 20.10
C PHE A 353 0.75 11.83 21.29
N MET A 354 0.17 12.24 22.42
CA MET A 354 0.06 11.38 23.62
C MET A 354 -0.76 10.13 23.30
N ILE A 355 -1.89 10.32 22.62
CA ILE A 355 -2.79 9.25 22.23
C ILE A 355 -2.14 8.36 21.17
N SER A 356 -1.56 8.94 20.12
CA SER A 356 -0.95 8.20 19.01
C SER A 356 0.26 7.39 19.47
N TYR A 357 1.13 8.00 20.28
CA TYR A 357 2.30 7.33 20.85
C TYR A 357 1.92 6.20 21.81
N THR A 358 0.90 6.39 22.66
CA THR A 358 0.43 5.31 23.56
C THR A 358 0.05 4.06 22.76
N VAL A 359 -0.71 4.23 21.67
CA VAL A 359 -1.09 3.12 20.78
C VAL A 359 0.12 2.55 20.04
N TYR A 360 1.02 3.42 19.58
CA TYR A 360 2.25 3.01 18.90
C TYR A 360 3.11 2.14 19.83
N HIS A 361 3.37 2.60 21.05
CA HIS A 361 4.14 1.88 22.06
C HIS A 361 3.49 0.53 22.40
N HIS A 362 2.17 0.51 22.59
CA HIS A 362 1.40 -0.71 22.87
C HIS A 362 1.55 -1.77 21.77
N PHE A 363 1.37 -1.41 20.50
CA PHE A 363 1.51 -2.40 19.43
C PHE A 363 2.98 -2.78 19.16
N ARG A 364 3.95 -1.88 19.38
CA ARG A 364 5.37 -2.22 19.27
C ARG A 364 5.82 -3.17 20.37
N SER A 365 5.33 -3.01 21.60
CA SER A 365 5.66 -3.91 22.71
C SER A 365 5.08 -5.32 22.50
N LEU A 366 3.95 -5.43 21.79
CA LEU A 366 3.39 -6.71 21.31
C LEU A 366 4.16 -7.32 20.11
N GLY A 367 5.18 -6.63 19.58
CA GLY A 367 6.02 -7.11 18.50
C GLY A 367 5.54 -6.78 17.08
N TRP A 368 4.47 -5.97 16.94
CA TRP A 368 4.01 -5.55 15.61
C TRP A 368 4.94 -4.52 14.98
N VAL A 369 5.08 -4.57 13.66
CA VAL A 369 5.68 -3.49 12.87
C VAL A 369 4.56 -2.55 12.43
N ILE A 370 4.64 -1.30 12.88
CA ILE A 370 3.60 -0.29 12.70
C ILE A 370 3.97 0.64 11.56
N ARG A 371 3.01 1.00 10.71
CA ARG A 371 3.15 2.02 9.65
C ARG A 371 1.95 2.93 9.61
N SER A 372 2.12 4.13 9.03
CA SER A 372 0.99 5.04 8.77
C SER A 372 -0.10 4.37 7.93
N GLY A 373 -1.34 4.48 8.39
CA GLY A 373 -2.54 3.97 7.74
C GLY A 373 -3.23 4.94 6.79
N VAL A 374 -2.66 6.14 6.57
CA VAL A 374 -3.31 7.22 5.80
C VAL A 374 -3.80 6.78 4.41
N LYS A 375 -3.08 5.84 3.78
CA LYS A 375 -3.45 5.26 2.47
C LYS A 375 -4.77 4.48 2.47
N PHE A 376 -5.25 4.08 3.63
CA PHE A 376 -6.47 3.31 3.83
C PHE A 376 -7.47 4.02 4.76
N GLY A 377 -7.26 5.30 5.07
CA GLY A 377 -8.16 6.06 5.94
C GLY A 377 -8.18 5.58 7.38
N THR A 378 -7.05 5.07 7.88
CA THR A 378 -6.86 4.67 9.28
C THR A 378 -5.57 5.29 9.82
N ASP A 379 -5.36 5.26 11.13
CA ASP A 379 -4.18 5.88 11.76
C ASP A 379 -2.95 5.00 11.55
N TYR A 380 -3.07 3.70 11.85
CA TYR A 380 -1.97 2.74 11.74
C TYR A 380 -2.33 1.49 10.93
N LEU A 381 -1.28 0.80 10.50
CA LEU A 381 -1.28 -0.52 9.90
C LEU A 381 -0.32 -1.42 10.66
N LEU A 382 -0.75 -2.63 10.98
CA LEU A 382 0.04 -3.60 11.71
C LEU A 382 0.51 -4.72 10.78
N TYR A 383 1.82 -4.93 10.76
CA TYR A 383 2.48 -6.04 10.07
C TYR A 383 3.10 -6.96 11.11
N ASN A 384 2.89 -8.27 10.96
CA ASN A 384 3.45 -9.25 11.89
C ASN A 384 5.00 -9.22 11.86
N ARG A 385 5.60 -9.32 10.66
CA ARG A 385 7.07 -9.29 10.49
C ARG A 385 7.60 -8.09 9.71
N GLY A 386 6.71 -7.34 9.06
CA GLY A 386 7.04 -6.14 8.30
C GLY A 386 6.67 -6.18 6.81
N PRO A 387 6.73 -5.03 6.11
CA PRO A 387 6.18 -4.86 4.77
C PRO A 387 6.85 -5.67 3.66
N VAL A 388 8.08 -6.15 3.90
CA VAL A 388 8.84 -6.95 2.95
C VAL A 388 8.40 -8.43 2.95
N PHE A 389 7.83 -8.90 4.07
CA PHE A 389 7.42 -10.29 4.24
C PHE A 389 5.96 -10.54 3.87
N SER A 390 5.07 -9.67 4.34
CA SER A 390 3.62 -9.82 4.17
C SER A 390 2.93 -8.46 4.06
N HIS A 391 1.67 -8.48 3.61
CA HIS A 391 0.81 -7.31 3.72
C HIS A 391 0.45 -7.03 5.20
N ALA A 392 -0.01 -5.81 5.47
CA ALA A 392 -0.58 -5.48 6.78
C ALA A 392 -1.83 -6.33 7.02
N GLU A 393 -1.93 -6.91 8.21
CA GLU A 393 -3.03 -7.77 8.63
C GLU A 393 -4.18 -6.92 9.20
N PHE A 394 -3.82 -5.95 10.04
CA PHE A 394 -4.76 -5.07 10.72
C PHE A 394 -4.60 -3.62 10.27
N ALA A 395 -5.72 -2.91 10.21
CA ALA A 395 -5.79 -1.47 10.09
C ALA A 395 -6.42 -0.92 11.37
N VAL A 396 -5.75 0.02 12.02
CA VAL A 396 -6.12 0.50 13.36
C VAL A 396 -6.69 1.91 13.26
N ALA A 397 -7.90 2.10 13.79
CA ALA A 397 -8.49 3.40 14.03
C ALA A 397 -8.42 3.72 15.52
N VAL A 398 -7.78 4.83 15.87
CA VAL A 398 -7.56 5.26 17.25
C VAL A 398 -8.67 6.21 17.68
N ILE A 399 -9.27 5.94 18.85
CA ILE A 399 -10.36 6.73 19.42
C ILE A 399 -10.04 7.03 20.88
N PRO A 400 -10.00 8.31 21.32
CA PRO A 400 -9.88 8.61 22.73
C PRO A 400 -11.13 8.14 23.51
N SER A 401 -10.90 7.69 24.73
CA SER A 401 -11.92 7.26 25.68
C SER A 401 -11.74 8.05 26.97
N TYR A 402 -12.81 8.51 27.58
CA TYR A 402 -12.76 9.36 28.76
C TYR A 402 -13.54 8.72 29.90
N THR A 403 -13.07 7.57 30.39
CA THR A 403 -13.79 6.77 31.40
C THR A 403 -13.62 7.33 32.81
N HIS A 404 -12.56 8.10 33.05
CA HIS A 404 -12.25 8.63 34.38
C HIS A 404 -13.30 9.66 34.87
N PRO A 405 -13.75 9.61 36.15
CA PRO A 405 -14.80 10.49 36.68
C PRO A 405 -14.56 11.99 36.46
N TYR A 406 -13.30 12.43 36.49
CA TYR A 406 -12.87 13.80 36.17
C TYR A 406 -13.53 14.39 34.91
N TRP A 407 -13.66 13.56 33.86
CA TRP A 407 -14.18 13.97 32.55
C TRP A 407 -15.71 14.11 32.53
N SER A 408 -16.39 13.53 33.52
CA SER A 408 -17.86 13.56 33.65
C SER A 408 -18.36 14.58 34.67
N GLU A 409 -17.47 15.18 35.45
CA GLU A 409 -17.77 16.04 36.59
C GLU A 409 -18.54 17.32 36.18
N THR A 410 -18.03 18.06 35.19
CA THR A 410 -18.65 19.30 34.71
C THR A 410 -19.34 19.12 33.36
N GLU A 411 -20.35 19.95 33.07
CA GLU A 411 -21.05 19.91 31.79
C GLU A 411 -20.15 20.25 30.60
N GLU A 412 -19.24 21.22 30.79
CA GLU A 412 -18.24 21.59 29.78
C GLU A 412 -17.35 20.40 29.40
N ARG A 413 -16.88 19.62 30.38
CA ARG A 413 -16.06 18.42 30.12
C ARG A 413 -16.88 17.29 29.48
N ARG A 414 -18.16 17.13 29.85
CA ARG A 414 -19.06 16.18 29.17
C ARG A 414 -19.25 16.55 27.70
N ASN A 415 -19.45 17.83 27.38
CA ASN A 415 -19.59 18.28 26.00
C ASN A 415 -18.27 18.12 25.22
N TYR A 416 -17.13 18.47 25.83
CA TYR A 416 -15.79 18.29 25.26
C TYR A 416 -15.51 16.82 24.89
N THR A 417 -15.79 15.91 25.82
CA THR A 417 -15.54 14.47 25.64
C THR A 417 -16.48 13.89 24.59
N ALA A 418 -17.76 14.27 24.60
CA ALA A 418 -18.74 13.88 23.59
C ALA A 418 -18.30 14.30 22.18
N GLU A 419 -17.77 15.52 22.01
CA GLU A 419 -17.25 15.99 20.73
C GLU A 419 -16.02 15.18 20.27
N LYS A 420 -15.05 14.95 21.16
CA LYS A 420 -13.83 14.20 20.84
C LYS A 420 -14.10 12.74 20.47
N GLN A 421 -15.08 12.13 21.13
CA GLN A 421 -15.52 10.75 20.89
C GLN A 421 -16.52 10.63 19.73
N ALA A 422 -17.13 11.73 19.30
CA ALA A 422 -18.15 11.71 18.26
C ALA A 422 -17.59 11.12 16.96
N ARG A 423 -18.20 10.03 16.51
CA ARG A 423 -17.93 9.42 15.21
C ARG A 423 -19.27 9.08 14.57
N SER A 424 -19.45 9.51 13.32
CA SER A 424 -20.68 9.24 12.60
C SER A 424 -20.71 7.81 12.08
N TRP A 425 -21.92 7.25 11.92
CA TRP A 425 -22.11 5.98 11.22
C TRP A 425 -21.54 6.03 9.80
N TRP A 426 -21.62 7.17 9.13
CA TRP A 426 -21.01 7.40 7.81
C TRP A 426 -19.50 7.19 7.83
N TRP A 427 -18.80 7.75 8.82
CA TRP A 427 -17.37 7.52 9.01
C TRP A 427 -17.08 6.03 9.19
N MET A 428 -17.82 5.36 10.09
CA MET A 428 -17.62 3.93 10.36
C MET A 428 -17.85 3.07 9.10
N HIS A 429 -18.92 3.34 8.34
CA HIS A 429 -19.19 2.65 7.08
C HIS A 429 -18.11 2.89 6.02
N CYS A 430 -17.63 4.14 5.90
CA CYS A 430 -16.56 4.48 4.96
C CYS A 430 -15.26 3.73 5.28
N VAL A 431 -14.81 3.77 6.53
CA VAL A 431 -13.60 3.08 6.97
C VAL A 431 -13.74 1.57 6.80
N SER A 432 -14.87 0.99 7.24
CA SER A 432 -15.17 -0.43 7.11
C SER A 432 -15.18 -0.89 5.64
N ARG A 433 -15.77 -0.09 4.74
CA ARG A 433 -15.80 -0.39 3.29
C ARG A 433 -14.41 -0.40 2.68
N VAL A 434 -13.56 0.58 3.02
CA VAL A 434 -12.17 0.63 2.53
C VAL A 434 -11.41 -0.62 3.00
N GLN A 435 -11.48 -0.96 4.29
CA GLN A 435 -10.78 -2.13 4.83
C GLN A 435 -11.26 -3.45 4.22
N ALA A 436 -12.57 -3.61 4.01
CA ALA A 436 -13.13 -4.78 3.34
C ALA A 436 -12.62 -4.90 1.89
N GLN A 437 -12.49 -3.80 1.16
CA GLN A 437 -11.98 -3.81 -0.22
C GLN A 437 -10.49 -4.16 -0.29
N VAL A 438 -9.69 -3.74 0.69
CA VAL A 438 -8.25 -4.02 0.74
C VAL A 438 -7.90 -5.25 1.59
N LEU A 439 -8.92 -6.02 1.98
CA LEU A 439 -8.83 -7.28 2.75
C LEU A 439 -8.02 -7.13 4.05
N LYS A 440 -8.25 -6.06 4.80
CA LYS A 440 -7.66 -5.84 6.12
C LYS A 440 -8.73 -5.93 7.20
N SER A 441 -8.32 -6.44 8.36
CA SER A 441 -9.14 -6.47 9.54
C SER A 441 -9.11 -5.11 10.24
N LEU A 442 -10.28 -4.49 10.42
CA LEU A 442 -10.39 -3.20 11.11
C LEU A 442 -10.36 -3.41 12.63
N VAL A 443 -9.39 -2.80 13.29
CA VAL A 443 -9.29 -2.75 14.75
C VAL A 443 -9.63 -1.33 15.18
N VAL A 444 -10.61 -1.20 16.09
CA VAL A 444 -10.89 0.06 16.77
C VAL A 444 -10.17 0.01 18.11
N CYS A 445 -9.24 0.95 18.29
CA CYS A 445 -8.38 1.03 19.45
C CYS A 445 -8.82 2.21 20.32
N TYR A 446 -9.39 1.92 21.48
CA TYR A 446 -9.77 2.95 22.45
C TYR A 446 -8.64 3.22 23.41
N VAL A 447 -8.28 4.49 23.57
CA VAL A 447 -7.24 4.94 24.52
C VAL A 447 -7.93 5.69 25.65
N ASP A 448 -7.94 5.11 26.85
CA ASP A 448 -8.48 5.76 28.03
C ASP A 448 -7.53 6.87 28.49
N VAL A 449 -8.01 8.11 28.43
CA VAL A 449 -7.26 9.33 28.73
C VAL A 449 -7.35 9.62 30.23
N PRO A 450 -6.20 9.70 30.94
CA PRO A 450 -6.17 10.04 32.35
C PRO A 450 -6.52 11.52 32.60
N PRO A 451 -6.86 11.91 33.83
CA PRO A 451 -6.98 13.32 34.18
C PRO A 451 -5.64 14.05 33.99
N PRO A 452 -5.64 15.38 33.81
CA PRO A 452 -4.40 16.16 33.69
C PRO A 452 -3.45 15.92 34.86
N ALA A 453 -2.21 15.54 34.54
CA ALA A 453 -1.18 15.28 35.54
C ALA A 453 -0.63 16.58 36.13
N ALA A 454 -0.24 16.55 37.40
CA ALA A 454 0.33 17.71 38.10
C ALA A 454 1.80 17.96 37.73
N SER A 455 2.57 16.93 37.37
CA SER A 455 3.95 17.09 36.88
C SER A 455 4.30 16.09 35.77
N VAL A 456 5.28 16.46 34.94
CA VAL A 456 5.74 15.71 33.75
C VAL A 456 7.15 15.12 33.99
N ASP A 457 7.57 15.02 35.26
CA ASP A 457 8.95 14.65 35.59
C ASP A 457 9.24 13.18 35.27
N ASP A 458 8.25 12.30 35.47
CA ASP A 458 8.34 10.88 35.14
C ASP A 458 7.41 10.52 33.97
N ILE A 459 8.03 10.41 32.79
CA ILE A 459 7.38 10.01 31.54
C ILE A 459 6.80 8.58 31.64
N GLY A 460 7.44 7.69 32.39
CA GLY A 460 6.97 6.31 32.57
C GLY A 460 5.71 6.27 33.40
N ALA A 461 5.70 6.97 34.54
CA ALA A 461 4.50 7.14 35.34
C ALA A 461 3.38 7.85 34.56
N LEU A 462 3.71 8.82 33.71
CA LEU A 462 2.74 9.50 32.85
C LEU A 462 2.04 8.54 31.87
N PHE A 463 2.79 7.77 31.09
CA PHE A 463 2.20 6.84 30.11
C PHE A 463 1.55 5.61 30.76
N SER A 464 1.97 5.23 31.98
CA SER A 464 1.36 4.11 32.72
C SER A 464 -0.12 4.33 33.09
N GLN A 465 -0.56 5.60 33.12
CA GLN A 465 -1.95 5.96 33.44
C GLN A 465 -2.90 5.72 32.27
N TYR A 466 -2.39 5.67 31.04
CA TYR A 466 -3.20 5.42 29.85
C TYR A 466 -3.53 3.94 29.73
N LYS A 467 -4.74 3.62 29.29
CA LYS A 467 -5.16 2.22 29.06
C LYS A 467 -5.62 2.03 27.63
N VAL A 468 -5.11 1.01 26.97
CA VAL A 468 -5.47 0.69 25.59
C VAL A 468 -6.45 -0.49 25.57
N ARG A 469 -7.55 -0.35 24.83
CA ARG A 469 -8.55 -1.41 24.60
C ARG A 469 -8.75 -1.62 23.11
N GLU A 470 -8.56 -2.85 22.66
CA GLU A 470 -8.64 -3.21 21.25
C GLU A 470 -9.94 -3.96 20.95
N PHE A 471 -10.66 -3.53 19.92
CA PHE A 471 -11.86 -4.22 19.44
C PHE A 471 -11.72 -4.53 17.95
N LEU A 472 -11.78 -5.82 17.64
CA LEU A 472 -11.75 -6.29 16.27
C LEU A 472 -13.14 -6.22 15.66
N ILE A 473 -13.31 -5.38 14.64
CA ILE A 473 -14.58 -5.23 13.92
C ILE A 473 -14.66 -6.34 12.87
N LYS A 474 -15.57 -7.29 13.11
CA LYS A 474 -15.91 -8.35 12.16
C LYS A 474 -17.29 -8.10 11.57
N ARG A 475 -17.47 -8.52 10.32
CA ARG A 475 -18.81 -8.60 9.72
C ARG A 475 -19.64 -9.59 10.54
N TRP A 476 -20.77 -9.13 11.05
CA TRP A 476 -21.75 -10.01 11.66
C TRP A 476 -22.33 -10.95 10.60
N ILE A 477 -22.20 -12.26 10.83
CA ILE A 477 -22.71 -13.30 9.95
C ILE A 477 -23.63 -14.15 10.81
N PRO A 478 -24.97 -14.04 10.67
CA PRO A 478 -25.92 -14.73 11.54
C PRO A 478 -25.63 -16.23 11.72
N ASN A 479 -25.19 -16.92 10.67
CA ASN A 479 -24.87 -18.35 10.71
C ASN A 479 -23.61 -18.70 11.52
N ARG A 480 -22.73 -17.74 11.83
CA ARG A 480 -21.47 -17.94 12.56
C ARG A 480 -21.45 -17.27 13.94
N THR A 481 -22.50 -16.54 14.31
CA THR A 481 -22.50 -15.66 15.50
C THR A 481 -23.78 -15.86 16.33
N ARG A 482 -24.35 -17.07 16.29
CA ARG A 482 -25.58 -17.46 17.00
C ARG A 482 -25.33 -18.14 18.34
N ASP A 483 -24.08 -18.19 18.79
CA ASP A 483 -23.67 -18.79 20.07
C ASP A 483 -23.81 -17.81 21.22
#